data_AF-A0AAD2FJU6-F1
#
_entry.id   AF-A0AAD2FJU6-F1
#
_cell.length_a   1.000
_cell.length_b   1.000
_cell.length_c   1.000
_cell.angle_alpha   90.00
_cell.angle_beta   90.00
_cell.angle_gamma   90.00
#
_symmetry.space_group_name_H-M   'P 1'
#
loop_
_entity.id
_entity.type
_entity.pdbx_description
1 polymer ?
#
loop_
_entity_poly.entity_id
_entity_poly.type
_entity_poly.pdbx_seq_one_letter_code
_entity_poly.pdbx_strand_id
1 'polypeptide(L)'
;MTLTELGDPNALKAFLQDNPVSVVTFSATWCGPCRSSKPQLEQLASKSPVPIGYVYESDIGDFLHTFEIRAFPTYALFRAGKEASRVEGVNFPAIEEMIQKFGGPKIPESGGNALGGGESKNLSPEEARKLRLAKFAAPASAPAPAKAPAEEETKPAPMDTSTESKDEPMKEDDKKEDGDAAMKDAEGSSDGINPEALKTLMSLDAVALKTLTESMGFPMLRAQKGLLFGGGTVDSAVDWIMLHQDDDDIDEAISEAALIKKKLTPEEKEAKIEELKALMKIKRAEREEAEKVDHVEREKQRRFMGKEIIKTKEQMEAEQRKRDIAARKREKLDQKRERDRIRAELEKDKMERRANKGKLKSSLGVDGYNPSAIQYNQSTDGGGDSEEPVAQKQKKSHPEVSKIDDYIKKVASYRAGGDGGKCLKILKAYVGNVADNPEEDKFKKINMDNKAFKTKVKPFIGAKSLLLAIGFAPAEGDPTQLALKEDADIQVIKDTKTKLEAAFVAFG
;
A
#
# COMPACT_ATOMS: atom_id res chain seq x y z
N MET A 1 -7.49 21.61 -18.08
CA MET A 1 -6.07 21.77 -18.49
C MET A 1 -5.66 20.57 -19.34
N THR A 2 -4.58 20.62 -20.12
CA THR A 2 -4.13 19.42 -20.85
C THR A 2 -3.35 18.47 -19.94
N LEU A 3 -3.44 17.16 -20.20
CA LEU A 3 -2.59 16.17 -19.55
C LEU A 3 -1.13 16.49 -19.88
N THR A 4 -0.28 16.63 -18.86
CA THR A 4 1.14 16.99 -19.04
C THR A 4 2.00 15.72 -18.96
N GLU A 5 2.69 15.35 -20.04
CA GLU A 5 3.61 14.22 -20.02
C GLU A 5 4.94 14.63 -19.38
N LEU A 6 5.40 13.84 -18.41
CA LEU A 6 6.60 14.08 -17.62
C LEU A 6 7.63 13.00 -17.97
N GLY A 7 8.57 13.33 -18.86
CA GLY A 7 9.51 12.35 -19.43
C GLY A 7 10.81 12.15 -18.66
N ASP A 8 11.01 12.80 -17.51
CA ASP A 8 12.18 12.58 -16.67
C ASP A 8 11.93 12.95 -15.18
N PRO A 9 12.80 12.52 -14.24
CA PRO A 9 12.66 12.82 -12.82
C PRO A 9 12.73 14.32 -12.45
N ASN A 10 13.40 15.14 -13.26
CA ASN A 10 13.53 16.57 -13.02
C ASN A 10 12.27 17.32 -13.45
N ALA A 11 11.65 16.92 -14.56
CA ALA A 11 10.36 17.40 -15.03
C ALA A 11 9.28 17.09 -14.00
N LEU A 12 9.29 15.89 -13.40
CA LEU A 12 8.39 15.58 -12.28
C LEU A 12 8.61 16.51 -11.08
N LYS A 13 9.87 16.74 -10.68
CA LYS A 13 10.16 17.66 -9.56
C LYS A 13 9.73 19.09 -9.85
N ALA A 14 9.99 19.59 -11.05
CA ALA A 14 9.58 20.92 -11.50
C ALA A 14 8.05 21.03 -11.50
N PHE A 15 7.34 20.04 -12.05
CA PHE A 15 5.89 20.00 -12.06
C PHE A 15 5.28 20.05 -10.65
N LEU A 16 5.87 19.35 -9.68
CA LEU A 16 5.44 19.38 -8.28
C LEU A 16 5.76 20.71 -7.57
N GLN A 17 6.78 21.44 -8.02
CA GLN A 17 7.15 22.76 -7.49
C GLN A 17 6.26 23.87 -8.05
N ASP A 18 6.01 23.84 -9.36
CA ASP A 18 5.22 24.85 -10.07
C ASP A 18 3.73 24.76 -9.74
N ASN A 19 3.26 23.56 -9.37
CA ASN A 19 1.86 23.30 -9.08
C ASN A 19 1.66 22.90 -7.60
N PRO A 20 1.23 23.85 -6.73
CA PRO A 20 1.03 23.60 -5.30
C PRO A 20 0.02 22.48 -5.01
N VAL A 21 -0.93 22.24 -5.91
CA VAL A 21 -1.82 21.07 -5.89
C VAL A 21 -1.77 20.46 -7.28
N SER A 22 -1.42 19.19 -7.37
CA SER A 22 -1.28 18.48 -8.65
C SER A 22 -1.56 16.99 -8.47
N VAL A 23 -1.99 16.33 -9.54
CA VAL A 23 -2.11 14.86 -9.58
C VAL A 23 -1.05 14.32 -10.52
N VAL A 24 -0.34 13.27 -10.11
CA VAL A 24 0.63 12.56 -10.95
C VAL A 24 0.13 11.14 -11.16
N THR A 25 0.01 10.77 -12.44
CA THR A 25 -0.36 9.42 -12.85
C THR A 25 0.89 8.65 -13.21
N PHE A 26 1.20 7.63 -12.42
CA PHE A 26 2.27 6.67 -12.71
C PHE A 26 1.71 5.54 -13.57
N SER A 27 2.33 5.34 -14.73
CA SER A 27 1.89 4.43 -15.77
C SER A 27 3.05 3.60 -16.33
N ALA A 28 2.74 2.60 -17.15
CA ALA A 28 3.71 1.79 -17.86
C ALA A 28 3.23 1.46 -19.28
N THR A 29 4.16 1.41 -20.24
CA THR A 29 3.85 1.13 -21.65
C THR A 29 3.37 -0.31 -21.86
N TRP A 30 3.83 -1.25 -21.03
CA TRP A 30 3.43 -2.65 -21.03
C TRP A 30 2.08 -2.91 -20.33
N CYS A 31 1.58 -1.96 -19.53
CA CYS A 31 0.33 -2.08 -18.77
C CYS A 31 -0.92 -1.86 -19.65
N GLY A 32 -1.69 -2.93 -19.86
CA GLY A 32 -2.94 -2.92 -20.64
C GLY A 32 -3.98 -1.89 -20.13
N PRO A 33 -4.38 -1.93 -18.84
CA PRO A 33 -5.32 -0.97 -18.27
C PRO A 33 -4.90 0.49 -18.43
N CYS A 34 -3.60 0.75 -18.33
CA CYS A 34 -3.02 2.09 -18.48
C CYS A 34 -3.20 2.65 -19.90
N ARG A 35 -3.06 1.79 -20.93
CA ARG A 35 -3.27 2.19 -22.33
C ARG A 35 -4.75 2.47 -22.60
N SER A 36 -5.65 1.64 -22.09
CA SER A 36 -7.10 1.85 -22.27
C SER A 36 -7.65 3.06 -21.52
N SER A 37 -7.08 3.41 -20.37
CA SER A 37 -7.59 4.49 -19.52
C SER A 37 -7.02 5.88 -19.87
N LYS A 38 -5.98 5.97 -20.72
CA LYS A 38 -5.35 7.25 -21.09
C LYS A 38 -6.32 8.27 -21.71
N PRO A 39 -7.21 7.92 -22.67
CA PRO A 39 -8.15 8.88 -23.25
C PRO A 39 -9.14 9.45 -22.23
N GLN A 40 -9.60 8.60 -21.30
CA GLN A 40 -10.52 9.02 -20.22
C GLN A 40 -9.81 9.95 -19.23
N LEU A 41 -8.53 9.71 -18.95
CA LEU A 41 -7.70 10.58 -18.14
C LEU A 41 -7.45 11.95 -18.79
N GLU A 42 -7.25 12.01 -20.11
CA GLU A 42 -7.12 13.27 -20.86
C GLU A 42 -8.42 14.10 -20.80
N GLN A 43 -9.57 13.45 -20.89
CA GLN A 43 -10.87 14.09 -20.69
C GLN A 43 -11.03 14.62 -19.26
N LEU A 44 -10.58 13.86 -18.26
CA LEU A 44 -10.61 14.28 -16.86
C LEU A 44 -9.67 15.46 -16.61
N ALA A 45 -8.44 15.42 -17.13
CA ALA A 45 -7.49 16.53 -17.03
C ALA A 45 -8.06 17.82 -17.65
N SER A 46 -8.78 17.69 -18.77
CA SER A 46 -9.43 18.80 -19.46
C SER A 46 -10.47 19.50 -18.58
N LYS A 47 -11.27 18.72 -17.82
CA LYS A 47 -12.33 19.21 -16.93
C LYS A 47 -11.85 19.56 -15.53
N SER A 48 -10.72 19.02 -15.10
CA SER A 48 -10.18 19.21 -13.75
C SER A 48 -9.62 20.62 -13.55
N PRO A 49 -9.88 21.27 -12.39
CA PRO A 49 -9.23 22.52 -12.01
C PRO A 49 -7.78 22.30 -11.55
N VAL A 50 -7.40 21.05 -11.23
CA VAL A 50 -6.07 20.65 -10.78
C VAL A 50 -5.27 20.09 -11.96
N PRO A 51 -4.01 20.53 -12.17
CA PRO A 51 -3.14 20.01 -13.22
C PRO A 51 -2.81 18.53 -12.98
N ILE A 52 -2.88 17.74 -14.05
CA ILE A 52 -2.61 16.30 -14.04
C ILE A 52 -1.37 16.01 -14.89
N GLY A 53 -0.35 15.45 -14.24
CA GLY A 53 0.86 14.92 -14.87
C GLY A 53 0.72 13.43 -15.16
N TYR A 54 1.37 12.97 -16.23
CA TYR A 54 1.42 11.58 -16.65
C TYR A 54 2.87 11.16 -16.83
N VAL A 55 3.26 10.05 -16.22
CA VAL A 55 4.64 9.58 -16.29
C VAL A 55 4.73 8.08 -16.52
N TYR A 56 5.67 7.69 -17.37
CA TYR A 56 6.00 6.29 -17.62
C TYR A 56 7.09 5.81 -16.65
N GLU A 57 6.96 4.56 -16.21
CA GLU A 57 7.99 3.86 -15.43
C GLU A 57 9.37 3.90 -16.10
N SER A 58 9.42 3.73 -17.43
CA SER A 58 10.66 3.78 -18.23
C SER A 58 11.42 5.10 -18.09
N ASP A 59 10.70 6.18 -17.85
CA ASP A 59 11.22 7.55 -17.88
C ASP A 59 11.74 7.98 -16.50
N ILE A 60 11.19 7.38 -15.44
CA ILE A 60 11.58 7.65 -14.05
C ILE A 60 12.60 6.63 -13.51
N GLY A 61 12.54 5.37 -13.96
CA GLY A 61 13.40 4.29 -13.49
C GLY A 61 13.36 4.13 -11.96
N ASP A 62 14.53 3.97 -11.34
CA ASP A 62 14.67 3.71 -9.90
C ASP A 62 14.08 4.82 -9.01
N PHE A 63 13.92 6.05 -9.53
CA PHE A 63 13.34 7.15 -8.77
C PHE A 63 11.87 6.89 -8.40
N LEU A 64 11.20 5.96 -9.09
CA LEU A 64 9.83 5.53 -8.85
C LEU A 64 9.67 4.91 -7.45
N HIS A 65 10.70 4.23 -6.95
CA HIS A 65 10.70 3.63 -5.61
C HIS A 65 10.52 4.66 -4.50
N THR A 66 10.93 5.91 -4.73
CA THR A 66 10.76 7.03 -3.77
C THR A 66 9.29 7.32 -3.49
N PHE A 67 8.41 7.03 -4.45
CA PHE A 67 6.96 7.23 -4.34
C PHE A 67 6.20 5.96 -3.92
N GLU A 68 6.92 4.87 -3.59
CA GLU A 68 6.34 3.59 -3.19
C GLU A 68 5.22 3.09 -4.12
N ILE A 69 5.41 3.21 -5.44
CA ILE A 69 4.45 2.71 -6.43
C ILE A 69 4.54 1.19 -6.51
N ARG A 70 3.41 0.50 -6.31
CA ARG A 70 3.32 -0.98 -6.28
C ARG A 70 2.47 -1.58 -7.39
N ALA A 71 1.67 -0.75 -8.05
CA ALA A 71 0.74 -1.15 -9.10
C ALA A 71 0.60 -0.04 -10.16
N PHE A 72 0.25 -0.42 -11.38
CA PHE A 72 -0.03 0.51 -12.46
C PHE A 72 -1.47 0.31 -13.00
N PRO A 73 -2.22 1.38 -13.32
CA PRO A 73 -1.87 2.78 -13.08
C PRO A 73 -2.08 3.16 -11.61
N THR A 74 -1.27 4.09 -11.10
CA THR A 74 -1.47 4.72 -9.77
C THR A 74 -1.60 6.23 -9.94
N TYR A 75 -2.62 6.80 -9.31
CA TYR A 75 -2.91 8.23 -9.32
C TYR A 75 -2.60 8.80 -7.93
N ALA A 76 -1.57 9.64 -7.82
CA ALA A 76 -1.17 10.25 -6.56
C ALA A 76 -1.42 11.77 -6.59
N LEU A 77 -2.12 12.29 -5.58
CA LEU A 77 -2.35 13.71 -5.42
C LEU A 77 -1.31 14.31 -4.48
N PHE A 78 -0.63 15.35 -4.95
CA PHE A 78 0.37 16.09 -4.21
C PHE A 78 -0.15 17.46 -3.80
N ARG A 79 0.20 17.88 -2.57
CA ARG A 79 0.00 19.21 -2.03
C ARG A 79 1.31 19.74 -1.47
N ALA A 80 1.78 20.88 -1.96
CA ALA A 80 3.06 21.50 -1.59
C ALA A 80 4.22 20.49 -1.61
N GLY A 81 4.29 19.67 -2.66
CA GLY A 81 5.30 18.64 -2.84
C GLY A 81 5.18 17.40 -1.94
N LYS A 82 4.12 17.28 -1.12
CA LYS A 82 3.85 16.10 -0.30
C LYS A 82 2.64 15.34 -0.80
N GLU A 83 2.72 14.02 -0.81
CA GLU A 83 1.59 13.16 -1.16
C GLU A 83 0.47 13.29 -0.11
N ALA A 84 -0.75 13.60 -0.55
CA ALA A 84 -1.93 13.76 0.30
C ALA A 84 -2.89 12.58 0.20
N SER A 85 -3.00 11.96 -0.98
CA SER A 85 -3.87 10.82 -1.24
C SER A 85 -3.39 10.07 -2.48
N ARG A 86 -3.75 8.78 -2.57
CA ARG A 86 -3.52 7.96 -3.77
C ARG A 86 -4.72 7.07 -4.10
N VAL A 87 -4.84 6.72 -5.37
CA VAL A 87 -5.78 5.73 -5.90
C VAL A 87 -5.00 4.77 -6.78
N GLU A 88 -5.08 3.48 -6.48
CA GLU A 88 -4.46 2.42 -7.27
C GLU A 88 -5.50 1.77 -8.19
N GLY A 89 -5.12 1.54 -9.45
CA GLY A 89 -6.00 0.98 -10.46
C GLY A 89 -6.91 2.00 -11.15
N VAL A 90 -7.62 1.55 -12.18
CA VAL A 90 -8.51 2.40 -13.00
C VAL A 90 -9.84 2.60 -12.29
N ASN A 91 -9.97 3.69 -11.53
CA ASN A 91 -11.20 4.09 -10.86
C ASN A 91 -11.42 5.61 -10.96
N PHE A 92 -12.01 6.06 -12.08
CA PHE A 92 -12.27 7.47 -12.34
C PHE A 92 -13.15 8.17 -11.29
N PRO A 93 -14.25 7.57 -10.79
CA PRO A 93 -15.02 8.17 -9.71
C PRO A 93 -14.19 8.48 -8.45
N ALA A 94 -13.32 7.55 -8.04
CA ALA A 94 -12.44 7.76 -6.89
C ALA A 94 -11.38 8.85 -7.15
N ILE A 95 -10.88 8.97 -8.38
CA ILE A 95 -9.93 10.04 -8.76
C ILE A 95 -10.64 11.39 -8.72
N GLU A 96 -11.87 11.49 -9.25
CA GLU A 96 -12.69 12.71 -9.19
C GLU A 96 -13.01 13.10 -7.75
N GLU A 97 -13.40 12.15 -6.90
CA GLU A 97 -13.63 12.40 -5.46
C GLU A 97 -12.36 12.89 -4.77
N MET A 98 -11.21 12.28 -5.06
CA MET A 98 -9.91 12.71 -4.55
C MET A 98 -9.59 14.16 -4.97
N ILE A 99 -9.85 14.53 -6.23
CA ILE A 99 -9.67 15.90 -6.74
C ILE A 99 -10.69 16.85 -6.11
N GLN A 100 -11.94 16.46 -5.87
CA GLN A 100 -12.91 17.34 -5.21
C GLN A 100 -12.56 17.58 -3.74
N LYS A 101 -12.17 16.53 -3.03
CA LYS A 101 -11.83 16.57 -1.60
C LYS A 101 -10.52 17.31 -1.34
N PHE A 102 -9.52 17.14 -2.21
CA PHE A 102 -8.18 17.67 -2.02
C PHE A 102 -7.74 18.71 -3.07
N GLY A 103 -8.58 19.07 -4.04
CA GLY A 103 -8.26 20.03 -5.10
C GLY A 103 -8.61 21.48 -4.79
N GLY A 104 -9.36 21.76 -3.73
CA GLY A 104 -9.70 23.13 -3.33
C GLY A 104 -8.51 23.91 -2.74
N PRO A 105 -8.39 25.22 -2.99
CA PRO A 105 -7.43 26.08 -2.31
C PRO A 105 -7.74 26.14 -0.81
N LYS A 106 -6.70 26.05 0.03
CA LYS A 106 -6.87 26.04 1.49
C LYS A 106 -7.28 27.44 1.98
N ILE A 107 -8.51 27.59 2.49
CA ILE A 107 -8.81 28.59 3.51
C ILE A 107 -8.03 28.15 4.76
N PRO A 108 -7.26 29.03 5.42
CA PRO A 108 -6.41 28.62 6.53
C PRO A 108 -7.28 28.17 7.71
N GLU A 109 -7.40 26.85 7.87
CA GLU A 109 -7.90 26.24 9.09
C GLU A 109 -6.99 26.63 10.26
N SER A 110 -7.55 27.44 11.15
CA SER A 110 -7.29 27.51 12.59
C SER A 110 -5.98 26.86 13.04
N GLY A 111 -4.95 27.69 13.17
CA GLY A 111 -3.63 27.30 13.66
C GLY A 111 -3.69 26.67 15.04
N GLY A 112 -3.39 25.37 15.10
CA GLY A 112 -2.76 24.78 16.28
C GLY A 112 -1.34 25.32 16.40
N ASN A 113 -1.06 26.00 17.50
CA ASN A 113 0.22 26.63 17.79
C ASN A 113 1.41 25.66 17.63
N ALA A 114 2.23 25.90 16.62
CA ALA A 114 3.61 25.46 16.60
C ALA A 114 4.43 26.60 15.99
N LEU A 115 5.11 27.41 16.82
CA LEU A 115 6.21 28.25 16.35
C LEU A 115 7.27 28.44 17.44
N GLY A 116 8.38 27.75 17.24
CA GLY A 116 9.70 28.36 17.41
C GLY A 116 10.19 28.84 16.04
N GLY A 117 10.57 30.12 15.96
CA GLY A 117 11.35 30.78 14.89
C GLY A 117 10.60 31.04 13.57
N GLY A 118 10.41 32.24 13.05
CA GLY A 118 10.79 33.60 13.45
C GLY A 118 10.55 34.54 12.26
N GLU A 119 9.98 35.72 12.48
CA GLU A 119 10.32 37.01 11.82
C GLU A 119 9.46 38.11 12.47
N SER A 120 10.13 38.97 13.24
CA SER A 120 9.49 40.00 14.06
C SER A 120 9.23 41.27 13.25
N LYS A 121 7.96 41.64 13.06
CA LYS A 121 7.58 43.05 12.87
C LYS A 121 7.35 43.66 14.25
N ASN A 122 8.19 44.63 14.62
CA ASN A 122 8.04 45.39 15.88
C ASN A 122 6.76 46.24 15.83
N LEU A 123 5.72 45.83 16.56
CA LEU A 123 4.63 46.70 16.97
C LEU A 123 4.84 47.16 18.42
N SER A 124 4.46 48.39 18.72
CA SER A 124 4.59 48.98 20.05
C SER A 124 3.74 48.22 21.07
N PRO A 125 4.19 48.07 22.34
CA PRO A 125 3.42 47.46 23.42
C PRO A 125 2.00 48.06 23.58
N GLU A 126 1.82 49.33 23.24
CA GLU A 126 0.52 50.00 23.31
C GLU A 126 -0.45 49.54 22.21
N GLU A 127 0.04 49.33 20.98
CA GLU A 127 -0.76 48.88 19.84
C GLU A 127 -1.22 47.42 20.05
N ALA A 128 -0.32 46.58 20.57
CA ALA A 128 -0.64 45.20 20.94
C ALA A 128 -1.66 45.12 22.09
N ARG A 129 -1.73 46.14 22.96
CA ARG A 129 -2.72 46.22 24.05
C ARG A 129 -4.07 46.72 23.55
N LYS A 130 -4.09 47.70 22.64
CA LYS A 130 -5.31 48.22 22.00
C LYS A 130 -6.04 47.15 21.18
N LEU A 131 -5.30 46.33 20.44
CA LEU A 131 -5.87 45.26 19.61
C LEU A 131 -6.47 44.12 20.45
N ARG A 132 -5.92 43.84 21.64
CA ARG A 132 -6.49 42.87 22.58
C ARG A 132 -7.80 43.38 23.19
N LEU A 133 -7.88 44.67 23.52
CA LEU A 133 -9.06 45.26 24.15
C LEU A 133 -10.26 45.33 23.19
N ALA A 134 -10.03 45.61 21.90
CA ALA A 134 -11.08 45.64 20.88
C ALA A 134 -11.76 44.28 20.65
N LYS A 135 -11.08 43.18 20.98
CA LYS A 135 -11.60 41.81 20.81
C LYS A 135 -12.59 41.37 21.90
N PHE A 136 -12.67 42.11 23.00
CA PHE A 136 -13.56 41.82 24.14
C PHE A 136 -14.78 42.76 24.23
N ALA A 137 -14.90 43.74 23.33
CA ALA A 137 -15.99 44.72 23.33
C ALA A 137 -16.92 44.52 22.11
N ALA A 138 -17.67 43.43 22.07
CA ALA A 138 -18.85 43.30 21.20
C ALA A 138 -19.94 42.50 21.94
N PRO A 139 -21.18 43.02 22.06
CA PRO A 139 -22.24 42.38 22.84
C PRO A 139 -22.93 41.24 22.09
N ALA A 140 -23.41 40.26 22.86
CA ALA A 140 -24.18 39.11 22.43
C ALA A 140 -25.59 39.49 21.92
N SER A 141 -26.07 38.81 20.87
CA SER A 141 -27.49 38.74 20.51
C SER A 141 -27.97 37.29 20.51
N ALA A 142 -29.00 37.02 21.32
CA ALA A 142 -29.63 35.73 21.56
C ALA A 142 -30.74 35.41 20.50
N PRO A 143 -31.35 34.20 20.51
CA PRO A 143 -31.90 33.49 19.34
C PRO A 143 -33.45 33.52 19.23
N ALA A 144 -33.98 33.08 18.07
CA ALA A 144 -35.33 32.50 17.87
C ALA A 144 -35.52 32.00 16.40
N PRO A 145 -36.56 31.21 16.06
CA PRO A 145 -37.01 29.95 16.63
C PRO A 145 -37.20 28.83 15.57
N ALA A 146 -37.52 27.63 16.05
CA ALA A 146 -37.69 26.38 15.32
C ALA A 146 -38.84 26.37 14.28
N LYS A 147 -38.66 25.56 13.23
CA LYS A 147 -39.73 25.07 12.35
C LYS A 147 -39.61 23.55 12.22
N ALA A 148 -40.66 22.85 12.65
CA ALA A 148 -40.83 21.41 12.53
C ALA A 148 -41.14 20.99 11.08
N PRO A 149 -40.89 19.73 10.71
CA PRO A 149 -41.74 19.00 9.79
C PRO A 149 -42.39 17.79 10.47
N ALA A 150 -43.66 17.59 10.11
CA ALA A 150 -44.50 16.44 10.46
C ALA A 150 -44.16 15.20 9.61
N GLU A 151 -44.56 14.06 10.15
CA GLU A 151 -44.49 12.69 9.63
C GLU A 151 -45.33 12.48 8.35
N GLU A 152 -44.91 11.54 7.49
CA GLU A 152 -45.82 10.58 6.86
C GLU A 152 -45.09 9.27 6.54
N GLU A 153 -45.74 8.16 6.90
CA GLU A 153 -45.26 6.78 6.89
C GLU A 153 -45.18 6.16 5.49
N THR A 154 -44.38 5.10 5.33
CA THR A 154 -44.83 3.84 4.72
C THR A 154 -43.84 2.71 5.02
N LYS A 155 -44.30 1.67 5.72
CA LYS A 155 -43.74 0.30 5.67
C LYS A 155 -44.50 -0.48 4.56
N PRO A 156 -43.96 -1.61 4.04
CA PRO A 156 -44.18 -2.91 4.69
C PRO A 156 -42.95 -3.84 4.72
N ALA A 157 -43.05 -4.87 5.58
CA ALA A 157 -42.11 -5.97 5.86
C ALA A 157 -42.30 -7.15 4.86
N PRO A 158 -41.95 -8.42 5.17
CA PRO A 158 -40.70 -9.03 5.69
C PRO A 158 -40.21 -10.19 4.77
N MET A 159 -38.94 -10.61 4.84
CA MET A 159 -38.58 -12.01 4.45
C MET A 159 -37.35 -12.48 5.24
N ASP A 160 -37.59 -13.47 6.07
CA ASP A 160 -36.65 -14.32 6.77
C ASP A 160 -36.06 -15.36 5.80
N THR A 161 -34.77 -15.69 5.91
CA THR A 161 -34.30 -17.09 5.81
C THR A 161 -32.92 -17.18 6.45
N SER A 162 -32.92 -17.69 7.67
CA SER A 162 -31.78 -18.40 8.23
C SER A 162 -31.62 -19.75 7.53
N THR A 163 -30.40 -20.14 7.16
CA THR A 163 -29.98 -21.54 7.31
C THR A 163 -28.47 -21.64 7.51
N GLU A 164 -28.11 -22.13 8.70
CA GLU A 164 -26.80 -22.69 9.04
C GLU A 164 -26.40 -23.82 8.08
N SER A 165 -25.12 -23.93 7.78
CA SER A 165 -24.35 -25.12 8.20
C SER A 165 -22.84 -24.92 7.98
N LYS A 166 -22.13 -24.85 9.11
CA LYS A 166 -20.92 -25.60 9.46
C LYS A 166 -19.94 -25.96 8.33
N ASP A 167 -18.77 -25.34 8.36
CA ASP A 167 -17.53 -25.96 7.90
C ASP A 167 -16.49 -25.91 9.02
N GLU A 168 -16.18 -27.09 9.56
CA GLU A 168 -14.93 -27.39 10.24
C GLU A 168 -14.64 -28.90 10.00
N PRO A 169 -13.40 -29.38 10.13
CA PRO A 169 -12.40 -29.39 9.06
C PRO A 169 -11.83 -30.81 8.80
N MET A 170 -11.29 -31.06 7.62
CA MET A 170 -10.40 -32.20 7.34
C MET A 170 -9.39 -31.74 6.27
N LYS A 171 -8.10 -31.60 6.56
CA LYS A 171 -7.05 -32.57 6.93
C LYS A 171 -6.09 -32.70 5.75
N GLU A 172 -4.83 -32.81 6.12
CA GLU A 172 -3.68 -33.13 5.29
C GLU A 172 -3.95 -34.35 4.40
N ASP A 173 -3.39 -34.35 3.20
CA ASP A 173 -2.96 -35.60 2.58
C ASP A 173 -1.64 -35.40 1.84
N ASP A 174 -0.65 -36.14 2.33
CA ASP A 174 0.58 -36.51 1.66
C ASP A 174 0.26 -37.52 0.53
N LYS A 175 0.73 -37.18 -0.67
CA LYS A 175 1.37 -38.05 -1.67
C LYS A 175 0.82 -39.50 -1.85
N LYS A 176 0.14 -39.73 -2.98
CA LYS A 176 0.48 -40.81 -3.93
C LYS A 176 -0.09 -40.54 -5.33
N GLU A 177 0.73 -40.91 -6.30
CA GLU A 177 0.44 -40.97 -7.72
C GLU A 177 -0.72 -41.92 -8.03
N ASP A 178 -1.23 -41.81 -9.27
CA ASP A 178 -2.21 -42.62 -9.98
C ASP A 178 -3.62 -42.02 -10.07
N GLY A 179 -3.94 -41.48 -11.24
CA GLY A 179 -5.23 -40.88 -11.55
C GLY A 179 -5.19 -40.12 -12.88
N ASP A 180 -5.07 -40.89 -13.96
CA ASP A 180 -5.21 -40.49 -15.35
C ASP A 180 -6.42 -39.54 -15.54
N ALA A 181 -6.14 -38.25 -15.73
CA ALA A 181 -7.15 -37.30 -16.19
C ALA A 181 -7.33 -37.53 -17.69
N ALA A 182 -8.21 -38.47 -18.01
CA ALA A 182 -8.81 -38.64 -19.32
C ALA A 182 -9.27 -37.27 -19.84
N MET A 183 -8.46 -36.71 -20.72
CA MET A 183 -8.86 -35.69 -21.67
C MET A 183 -9.92 -36.37 -22.51
N LYS A 184 -11.20 -36.11 -22.17
CA LYS A 184 -12.35 -36.54 -22.97
C LYS A 184 -12.00 -36.28 -24.42
N ASP A 185 -12.13 -37.35 -25.21
CA ASP A 185 -12.06 -37.33 -26.64
C ASP A 185 -12.79 -36.09 -27.14
N ALA A 186 -12.01 -35.10 -27.58
CA ALA A 186 -12.49 -34.19 -28.59
C ALA A 186 -12.61 -35.09 -29.82
N GLU A 187 -13.77 -35.73 -29.94
CA GLU A 187 -14.25 -36.34 -31.17
C GLU A 187 -14.13 -35.25 -32.24
N GLY A 188 -12.98 -35.26 -32.92
CA GLY A 188 -12.78 -34.57 -34.17
C GLY A 188 -13.80 -35.17 -35.12
N SER A 189 -14.85 -34.39 -35.32
CA SER A 189 -16.02 -34.64 -36.17
C SER A 189 -15.82 -35.81 -37.11
N SER A 190 -16.47 -36.93 -36.78
CA SER A 190 -16.75 -38.01 -37.72
C SER A 190 -17.78 -37.51 -38.75
N ASP A 191 -17.43 -36.51 -39.56
CA ASP A 191 -18.18 -36.20 -40.75
C ASP A 191 -17.68 -37.12 -41.86
N GLY A 192 -18.25 -38.33 -41.84
CA GLY A 192 -18.37 -39.12 -43.06
C GLY A 192 -19.14 -38.30 -44.09
N ILE A 193 -18.44 -37.67 -45.02
CA ILE A 193 -19.07 -37.08 -46.20
C ILE A 193 -19.41 -38.20 -47.17
N ASN A 194 -20.63 -38.71 -46.97
CA ASN A 194 -21.71 -38.89 -47.93
C ASN A 194 -21.31 -39.05 -49.42
N PRO A 195 -21.70 -40.16 -50.10
CA PRO A 195 -21.61 -40.29 -51.56
C PRO A 195 -22.42 -39.24 -52.36
N GLU A 196 -23.08 -38.27 -51.71
CA GLU A 196 -23.66 -37.09 -52.35
C GLU A 196 -22.67 -36.00 -52.77
N ALA A 197 -21.36 -36.07 -52.51
CA ALA A 197 -20.42 -35.07 -53.04
C ALA A 197 -20.47 -34.98 -54.59
N LEU A 198 -20.85 -36.08 -55.27
CA LEU A 198 -21.10 -36.10 -56.72
C LEU A 198 -22.45 -35.46 -57.11
N LYS A 199 -23.40 -35.42 -56.18
CA LYS A 199 -24.72 -34.78 -56.32
C LYS A 199 -24.64 -33.27 -55.99
N THR A 200 -23.67 -32.85 -55.18
CA THR A 200 -23.36 -31.44 -54.90
C THR A 200 -22.69 -30.73 -56.08
N LEU A 201 -22.11 -31.46 -57.04
CA LEU A 201 -21.73 -30.90 -58.34
C LEU A 201 -22.94 -30.31 -59.09
N MET A 202 -24.15 -30.74 -58.76
CA MET A 202 -25.43 -30.30 -59.34
C MET A 202 -26.24 -29.39 -58.39
N SER A 203 -25.70 -29.00 -57.23
CA SER A 203 -26.37 -28.15 -56.25
C SER A 203 -25.45 -27.08 -55.65
N LEU A 204 -24.51 -26.54 -56.43
CA LEU A 204 -23.88 -25.26 -56.07
C LEU A 204 -25.01 -24.28 -55.76
N ASP A 205 -24.97 -23.64 -54.59
CA ASP A 205 -25.99 -22.66 -54.23
C ASP A 205 -25.98 -21.55 -55.28
N ALA A 206 -27.00 -21.59 -56.14
CA ALA A 206 -27.12 -20.67 -57.26
C ALA A 206 -27.17 -19.22 -56.76
N VAL A 207 -27.62 -19.00 -55.52
CA VAL A 207 -27.64 -17.69 -54.87
C VAL A 207 -26.21 -17.24 -54.52
N ALA A 208 -25.41 -18.08 -53.87
CA ALA A 208 -24.00 -17.78 -53.57
C ALA A 208 -23.16 -17.58 -54.85
N LEU A 209 -23.35 -18.42 -55.87
CA LEU A 209 -22.62 -18.31 -57.14
C LEU A 209 -23.00 -17.03 -57.90
N LYS A 210 -24.30 -16.68 -57.92
CA LYS A 210 -24.79 -15.43 -58.51
C LYS A 210 -24.28 -14.22 -57.74
N THR A 211 -24.20 -14.29 -56.42
CA THR A 211 -23.66 -13.21 -55.57
C THR A 211 -22.17 -12.97 -55.85
N LEU A 212 -21.36 -14.03 -55.94
CA LEU A 212 -19.93 -13.92 -56.24
C LEU A 212 -19.67 -13.40 -57.67
N THR A 213 -20.49 -13.82 -58.64
CA THR A 213 -20.29 -13.44 -60.05
C THR A 213 -20.91 -12.09 -60.41
N GLU A 214 -22.15 -11.82 -60.02
CA GLU A 214 -22.87 -10.59 -60.39
C GLU A 214 -22.60 -9.43 -59.43
N SER A 215 -22.54 -9.69 -58.12
CA SER A 215 -22.39 -8.63 -57.11
C SER A 215 -20.92 -8.30 -56.81
N MET A 216 -20.04 -9.31 -56.80
CA MET A 216 -18.60 -9.12 -56.53
C MET A 216 -17.71 -9.17 -57.78
N GLY A 217 -18.26 -9.58 -58.92
CA GLY A 217 -17.56 -9.53 -60.20
C GLY A 217 -16.49 -10.62 -60.39
N PHE A 218 -16.49 -11.69 -59.60
CA PHE A 218 -15.52 -12.78 -59.78
C PHE A 218 -15.85 -13.61 -61.04
N PRO A 219 -14.83 -14.04 -61.82
CA PRO A 219 -15.05 -14.97 -62.92
C PRO A 219 -15.74 -16.26 -62.45
N MET A 220 -16.64 -16.80 -63.28
CA MET A 220 -17.46 -17.99 -62.97
C MET A 220 -16.63 -19.17 -62.44
N LEU A 221 -15.47 -19.44 -63.04
CA LEU A 221 -14.59 -20.54 -62.65
C LEU A 221 -13.95 -20.31 -61.28
N ARG A 222 -13.54 -19.08 -60.97
CA ARG A 222 -12.99 -18.72 -59.64
C ARG A 222 -14.07 -18.81 -58.57
N ALA A 223 -15.27 -18.33 -58.86
CA ALA A 223 -16.40 -18.43 -57.95
C ALA A 223 -16.80 -19.90 -57.67
N GLN A 224 -16.80 -20.75 -58.70
CA GLN A 224 -17.04 -22.19 -58.55
C GLN A 224 -15.94 -22.88 -57.74
N LYS A 225 -14.66 -22.60 -58.01
CA LYS A 225 -13.52 -23.15 -57.24
C LYS A 225 -13.51 -22.66 -55.80
N GLY A 226 -13.74 -21.37 -55.57
CA GLY A 226 -13.85 -20.78 -54.24
C GLY A 226 -14.97 -21.41 -53.43
N LEU A 227 -16.15 -21.64 -54.02
CA LEU A 227 -17.24 -22.34 -53.33
C LEU A 227 -16.89 -23.81 -53.06
N LEU A 228 -16.19 -24.48 -53.97
CA LEU A 228 -15.82 -25.89 -53.82
C LEU A 228 -14.73 -26.13 -52.76
N PHE A 229 -13.66 -25.32 -52.77
CA PHE A 229 -12.49 -25.49 -51.91
C PHE A 229 -12.49 -24.61 -50.66
N GLY A 230 -13.26 -23.52 -50.66
CA GLY A 230 -13.46 -22.63 -49.52
C GLY A 230 -14.51 -23.13 -48.52
N GLY A 231 -15.19 -24.25 -48.77
CA GLY A 231 -16.17 -24.79 -47.81
C GLY A 231 -17.61 -24.30 -48.02
N GLY A 232 -17.95 -23.80 -49.20
CA GLY A 232 -19.33 -23.66 -49.66
C GLY A 232 -20.08 -22.37 -49.30
N THR A 233 -19.49 -21.46 -48.51
CA THR A 233 -20.09 -20.14 -48.22
C THR A 233 -19.44 -19.02 -49.04
N VAL A 234 -20.16 -17.91 -49.22
CA VAL A 234 -19.67 -16.76 -50.00
C VAL A 234 -18.38 -16.19 -49.41
N ASP A 235 -18.34 -15.90 -48.11
CA ASP A 235 -17.16 -15.29 -47.47
C ASP A 235 -15.93 -16.22 -47.53
N SER A 236 -16.13 -17.50 -47.25
CA SER A 236 -15.07 -18.49 -47.32
C SER A 236 -14.56 -18.73 -48.75
N ALA A 237 -15.43 -18.55 -49.75
CA ALA A 237 -15.03 -18.58 -51.16
C ALA A 237 -14.20 -17.36 -51.55
N VAL A 238 -14.55 -16.17 -51.04
CA VAL A 238 -13.76 -14.94 -51.25
C VAL A 238 -12.37 -15.10 -50.63
N ASP A 239 -12.28 -15.56 -49.38
CA ASP A 239 -11.01 -15.78 -48.69
C ASP A 239 -10.12 -16.78 -49.44
N TRP A 240 -10.71 -17.86 -49.93
CA TRP A 240 -9.99 -18.83 -50.75
C TRP A 240 -9.51 -18.22 -52.08
N ILE A 241 -10.37 -17.50 -52.80
CA ILE A 241 -9.99 -16.82 -54.05
C ILE A 241 -8.85 -15.83 -53.79
N MET A 242 -8.88 -15.07 -52.69
CA MET A 242 -7.86 -14.09 -52.32
C MET A 242 -6.49 -14.73 -52.03
N LEU A 243 -6.47 -15.90 -51.41
CA LEU A 243 -5.23 -16.63 -51.11
C LEU A 243 -4.59 -17.31 -52.32
N HIS A 244 -5.35 -17.50 -53.40
CA HIS A 244 -4.94 -18.27 -54.59
C HIS A 244 -4.94 -17.40 -55.87
N GLN A 245 -4.99 -16.06 -55.75
CA GLN A 245 -5.10 -15.15 -56.91
C GLN A 245 -3.95 -15.24 -57.91
N ASP A 246 -2.78 -15.63 -57.42
CA ASP A 246 -1.53 -15.72 -58.18
C ASP A 246 -1.25 -17.15 -58.69
N ASP A 247 -2.15 -18.11 -58.45
CA ASP A 247 -1.98 -19.47 -58.93
C ASP A 247 -2.25 -19.55 -60.44
N ASP A 248 -1.27 -20.04 -61.21
CA ASP A 248 -1.34 -20.14 -62.67
C ASP A 248 -2.55 -20.94 -63.17
N ASP A 249 -3.07 -21.87 -62.35
CA ASP A 249 -4.18 -22.75 -62.66
C ASP A 249 -5.54 -22.22 -62.17
N ILE A 250 -5.62 -21.04 -61.52
CA ILE A 250 -6.86 -20.55 -60.92
C ILE A 250 -7.99 -20.37 -61.94
N ASP A 251 -7.67 -19.99 -63.17
CA ASP A 251 -8.64 -19.79 -64.27
C ASP A 251 -8.86 -21.05 -65.14
N GLU A 252 -8.17 -22.15 -64.88
CA GLU A 252 -8.36 -23.40 -65.62
C GLU A 252 -9.63 -24.15 -65.18
N ALA A 253 -10.29 -24.84 -66.11
CA ALA A 253 -11.44 -25.68 -65.79
C ALA A 253 -11.03 -26.81 -64.84
N ILE A 254 -11.84 -27.07 -63.81
CA ILE A 254 -11.57 -28.12 -62.82
C ILE A 254 -11.51 -29.47 -63.55
N SER A 255 -10.32 -30.06 -63.66
CA SER A 255 -10.16 -31.38 -64.26
C SER A 255 -10.78 -32.44 -63.34
N GLU A 256 -11.44 -33.43 -63.93
CA GLU A 256 -12.09 -34.54 -63.21
C GLU A 256 -11.08 -35.33 -62.34
N ALA A 257 -9.79 -35.26 -62.68
CA ALA A 257 -8.68 -35.83 -61.92
C ALA A 257 -8.32 -35.04 -60.65
N ALA A 258 -8.54 -33.72 -60.60
CA ALA A 258 -8.29 -32.89 -59.43
C ALA A 258 -9.33 -33.10 -58.31
N LEU A 259 -10.54 -33.55 -58.68
CA LEU A 259 -11.62 -33.92 -57.74
C LEU A 259 -11.36 -35.24 -57.01
N ILE A 260 -10.46 -36.08 -57.54
CA ILE A 260 -10.10 -37.36 -56.93
C ILE A 260 -8.78 -37.17 -56.17
N LYS A 261 -8.85 -36.59 -54.96
CA LYS A 261 -7.74 -36.71 -54.00
C LYS A 261 -7.48 -38.19 -53.78
N LYS A 262 -6.30 -38.68 -54.19
CA LYS A 262 -5.86 -40.06 -53.94
C LYS A 262 -5.96 -40.29 -52.43
N LYS A 263 -6.95 -41.09 -52.00
CA LYS A 263 -7.16 -41.40 -50.60
C LYS A 263 -5.89 -42.09 -50.10
N LEU A 264 -5.13 -41.39 -49.26
CA LEU A 264 -4.00 -41.96 -48.53
C LEU A 264 -4.51 -43.25 -47.87
N THR A 265 -3.82 -44.36 -48.10
CA THR A 265 -4.27 -45.65 -47.60
C THR A 265 -4.38 -45.58 -46.07
N PRO A 266 -5.26 -46.37 -45.44
CA PRO A 266 -5.37 -46.38 -43.97
C PRO A 266 -4.00 -46.60 -43.29
N GLU A 267 -3.14 -47.40 -43.91
CA GLU A 267 -1.77 -47.68 -43.47
C GLU A 267 -0.84 -46.44 -43.54
N GLU A 268 -0.92 -45.65 -44.60
CA GLU A 268 -0.13 -44.40 -44.73
C GLU A 268 -0.58 -43.30 -43.75
N LYS A 269 -1.87 -43.29 -43.35
CA LYS A 269 -2.38 -42.36 -42.34
C LYS A 269 -1.89 -42.74 -40.95
N GLU A 270 -1.90 -44.03 -40.63
CA GLU A 270 -1.36 -44.55 -39.37
C GLU A 270 0.13 -44.25 -39.23
N ALA A 271 0.91 -44.46 -40.29
CA ALA A 271 2.34 -44.13 -40.31
C ALA A 271 2.61 -42.63 -40.04
N LYS A 272 1.82 -41.72 -40.64
CA LYS A 272 1.94 -40.27 -40.39
C LYS A 272 1.53 -39.86 -38.97
N ILE A 273 0.52 -40.52 -38.41
CA ILE A 273 0.11 -40.29 -37.02
C ILE A 273 1.22 -40.73 -36.06
N GLU A 274 1.88 -41.85 -36.35
CA GLU A 274 3.01 -42.34 -35.56
C GLU A 274 4.23 -41.40 -35.65
N GLU A 275 4.54 -40.91 -36.85
CA GLU A 275 5.60 -39.92 -37.09
C GLU A 275 5.34 -38.61 -36.31
N LEU A 276 4.11 -38.10 -36.36
CA LEU A 276 3.71 -36.89 -35.61
C LEU A 276 3.76 -37.11 -34.10
N LYS A 277 3.35 -38.28 -33.60
CA LYS A 277 3.47 -38.65 -32.17
C LYS A 277 4.94 -38.72 -31.74
N ALA A 278 5.81 -39.28 -32.58
CA ALA A 278 7.25 -39.34 -32.31
C ALA A 278 7.87 -37.93 -32.24
N LEU A 279 7.49 -37.05 -33.19
CA LEU A 279 7.94 -35.66 -33.20
C LEU A 279 7.46 -34.88 -31.97
N MET A 280 6.21 -35.05 -31.55
CA MET A 280 5.68 -34.41 -30.34
C MET A 280 6.41 -34.88 -29.07
N LYS A 281 6.80 -36.17 -29.01
CA LYS A 281 7.57 -36.71 -27.88
C LYS A 281 8.96 -36.09 -27.78
N ILE A 282 9.65 -35.93 -28.92
CA ILE A 282 10.96 -35.26 -29.00
C ILE A 282 10.83 -33.80 -28.54
N LYS A 283 9.85 -33.07 -29.10
CA LYS A 283 9.61 -31.66 -28.76
C LYS A 283 9.21 -31.44 -27.30
N ARG A 284 8.49 -32.40 -26.70
CA ARG A 284 8.16 -32.38 -25.27
C ARG A 284 9.40 -32.59 -24.39
N ALA A 285 10.26 -33.54 -24.76
CA ALA A 285 11.53 -33.78 -24.04
C ALA A 285 12.46 -32.56 -24.12
N GLU A 286 12.57 -31.93 -25.30
CA GLU A 286 13.36 -30.70 -25.49
C GLU A 286 12.83 -29.54 -24.63
N ARG A 287 11.50 -29.36 -24.55
CA ARG A 287 10.89 -28.36 -23.67
C ARG A 287 11.18 -28.63 -22.19
N GLU A 288 11.08 -29.89 -21.76
CA GLU A 288 11.37 -30.26 -20.37
C GLU A 288 12.84 -30.01 -19.99
N GLU A 289 13.76 -30.23 -20.92
CA GLU A 289 15.19 -29.93 -20.71
C GLU A 289 15.45 -28.41 -20.67
N ALA A 290 14.82 -27.63 -21.55
CA ALA A 290 14.87 -26.18 -21.52
C ALA A 290 14.35 -25.60 -20.19
N GLU A 291 13.22 -26.11 -19.69
CA GLU A 291 12.66 -25.68 -18.41
C GLU A 291 13.61 -25.97 -17.22
N LYS A 292 14.34 -27.09 -17.26
CA LYS A 292 15.37 -27.41 -16.25
C LYS A 292 16.54 -26.43 -16.30
N VAL A 293 17.00 -26.06 -17.50
CA VAL A 293 18.07 -25.06 -17.68
C VAL A 293 17.61 -23.69 -17.16
N ASP A 294 16.42 -23.25 -17.55
CA ASP A 294 15.82 -21.98 -17.10
C ASP A 294 15.62 -21.93 -15.58
N HIS A 295 15.26 -23.06 -14.97
CA HIS A 295 15.14 -23.15 -13.51
C HIS A 295 16.50 -22.99 -12.82
N VAL A 296 17.54 -23.66 -13.32
CA VAL A 296 18.90 -23.52 -12.79
C VAL A 296 19.43 -22.10 -12.97
N GLU A 297 19.15 -21.45 -14.09
CA GLU A 297 19.56 -20.07 -14.35
C GLU A 297 18.86 -19.06 -13.44
N ARG A 298 17.53 -19.20 -13.24
CA ARG A 298 16.79 -18.39 -12.27
C ARG A 298 17.31 -18.56 -10.84
N GLU A 299 17.63 -19.78 -10.43
CA GLU A 299 18.20 -20.03 -9.11
C GLU A 299 19.61 -19.43 -8.96
N LYS A 300 20.44 -19.45 -10.02
CA LYS A 300 21.73 -18.73 -10.05
C LYS A 300 21.54 -17.22 -9.92
N GLN A 301 20.63 -16.62 -10.69
CA GLN A 301 20.32 -15.19 -10.62
C GLN A 301 19.81 -14.78 -9.24
N ARG A 302 18.90 -15.57 -8.65
CA ARG A 302 18.41 -15.33 -7.28
C ARG A 302 19.55 -15.30 -6.27
N ARG A 303 20.49 -16.25 -6.35
CA ARG A 303 21.67 -16.29 -5.45
C ARG A 303 22.60 -15.12 -5.68
N PHE A 304 22.80 -14.71 -6.93
CA PHE A 304 23.62 -13.55 -7.27
C PHE A 304 23.00 -12.26 -6.72
N MET A 305 21.73 -12.00 -7.02
CA MET A 305 20.99 -10.85 -6.50
C MET A 305 20.92 -10.85 -4.97
N GLY A 306 20.71 -12.01 -4.34
CA GLY A 306 20.71 -12.13 -2.89
C GLY A 306 22.06 -11.71 -2.27
N LYS A 307 23.18 -12.09 -2.89
CA LYS A 307 24.53 -11.67 -2.44
C LYS A 307 24.77 -10.18 -2.67
N GLU A 308 24.36 -9.64 -3.82
CA GLU A 308 24.43 -8.20 -4.12
C GLU A 308 23.64 -7.37 -3.11
N ILE A 309 22.39 -7.76 -2.80
CA ILE A 309 21.54 -7.07 -1.83
C ILE A 309 22.21 -7.05 -0.44
N ILE A 310 22.77 -8.17 0.01
CA ILE A 310 23.48 -8.25 1.29
C ILE A 310 24.69 -7.33 1.29
N LYS A 311 25.51 -7.36 0.23
CA LYS A 311 26.71 -6.53 0.10
C LYS A 311 26.38 -5.04 0.10
N THR A 312 25.34 -4.63 -0.63
CA THR A 312 24.86 -3.24 -0.67
C THR A 312 24.33 -2.80 0.69
N LYS A 313 23.60 -3.68 1.39
CA LYS A 313 23.11 -3.40 2.74
C LYS A 313 24.26 -3.21 3.73
N GLU A 314 25.26 -4.08 3.72
CA GLU A 314 26.46 -3.96 4.56
C GLU A 314 27.23 -2.66 4.28
N GLN A 315 27.34 -2.26 3.02
CA GLN A 315 27.95 -0.99 2.63
C GLN A 315 27.17 0.21 3.17
N MET A 316 25.85 0.23 3.03
CA MET A 316 25.00 1.31 3.56
C MET A 316 25.08 1.40 5.09
N GLU A 317 25.06 0.27 5.80
CA GLU A 317 25.20 0.23 7.26
C GLU A 317 26.58 0.71 7.72
N ALA A 318 27.65 0.34 6.99
CA ALA A 318 29.01 0.81 7.27
C ALA A 318 29.16 2.31 7.06
N GLU A 319 28.58 2.86 5.99
CA GLU A 319 28.55 4.30 5.74
C GLU A 319 27.77 5.05 6.81
N GLN A 320 26.61 4.52 7.22
CA GLN A 320 25.80 5.13 8.26
C GLN A 320 26.54 5.16 9.60
N ARG A 321 27.17 4.04 9.99
CA ARG A 321 28.01 3.97 11.19
C ARG A 321 29.16 4.99 11.13
N LYS A 322 29.78 5.17 9.96
CA LYS A 322 30.84 6.17 9.75
C LYS A 322 30.31 7.61 9.91
N ARG A 323 29.12 7.92 9.38
CA ARG A 323 28.47 9.22 9.56
C ARG A 323 28.14 9.48 11.04
N ASP A 324 27.61 8.49 11.76
CA ASP A 324 27.28 8.64 13.17
C ASP A 324 28.51 8.86 14.05
N ILE A 325 29.60 8.13 13.78
CA ILE A 325 30.87 8.33 14.49
C ILE A 325 31.43 9.73 14.20
N ALA A 326 31.36 10.20 12.95
CA ALA A 326 31.78 11.54 12.58
C ALA A 326 30.93 12.63 13.25
N ALA A 327 29.60 12.43 13.31
CA ALA A 327 28.67 13.33 13.98
C ALA A 327 28.96 13.44 15.47
N ARG A 328 29.13 12.31 16.18
CA ARG A 328 29.51 12.29 17.60
C ARG A 328 30.85 12.97 17.86
N LYS A 329 31.83 12.81 16.96
CA LYS A 329 33.13 13.50 17.07
C LYS A 329 32.97 15.01 16.90
N ARG A 330 32.15 15.45 15.93
CA ARG A 330 31.86 16.87 15.70
C ARG A 330 31.15 17.50 16.90
N GLU A 331 30.12 16.83 17.43
CA GLU A 331 29.39 17.30 18.60
C GLU A 331 30.30 17.43 19.83
N LYS A 332 31.16 16.43 20.11
CA LYS A 332 32.15 16.52 21.19
C LYS A 332 33.12 17.69 21.01
N LEU A 333 33.51 18.00 19.77
CA LEU A 333 34.41 19.11 19.47
C LEU A 333 33.70 20.46 19.66
N ASP A 334 32.45 20.57 19.24
CA ASP A 334 31.63 21.77 19.41
C ASP A 334 31.30 22.01 20.91
N GLN A 335 30.96 20.96 21.66
CA GLN A 335 30.81 21.03 23.12
C GLN A 335 32.11 21.48 23.81
N LYS A 336 33.27 20.99 23.35
CA LYS A 336 34.56 21.42 23.88
C LYS A 336 34.81 22.90 23.58
N ARG A 337 34.55 23.36 22.35
CA ARG A 337 34.68 24.76 21.95
C ARG A 337 33.79 25.68 22.79
N GLU A 338 32.54 25.28 23.01
CA GLU A 338 31.61 26.08 23.82
C GLU A 338 32.02 26.13 25.29
N ARG A 339 32.45 24.98 25.85
CA ARG A 339 33.00 24.94 27.22
C ARG A 339 34.23 25.83 27.36
N ASP A 340 35.13 25.80 26.38
CA ASP A 340 36.35 26.61 26.39
C ASP A 340 36.00 28.11 26.22
N ARG A 341 34.97 28.46 25.44
CA ARG A 341 34.41 29.82 25.33
C ARG A 341 33.87 30.33 26.66
N ILE A 342 33.00 29.56 27.31
CA ILE A 342 32.42 29.89 28.63
C ILE A 342 33.53 30.06 29.67
N ARG A 343 34.53 29.18 29.65
CA ARG A 343 35.69 29.28 30.55
C ARG A 343 36.46 30.58 30.34
N ALA A 344 36.72 30.97 29.09
CA ALA A 344 37.41 32.22 28.78
C ALA A 344 36.59 33.46 29.19
N GLU A 345 35.27 33.41 29.06
CA GLU A 345 34.37 34.48 29.51
C GLU A 345 34.36 34.61 31.04
N LEU A 346 34.30 33.49 31.77
CA LEU A 346 34.44 33.47 33.23
C LEU A 346 35.81 33.98 33.70
N GLU A 347 36.89 33.68 32.96
CA GLU A 347 38.23 34.17 33.27
C GLU A 347 38.32 35.69 33.08
N LYS A 348 37.71 36.23 32.02
CA LYS A 348 37.59 37.68 31.81
C LYS A 348 36.79 38.36 32.91
N ASP A 349 35.61 37.85 33.28
CA ASP A 349 34.81 38.38 34.40
C ASP A 349 35.61 38.33 35.72
N LYS A 350 36.33 37.24 35.99
CA LYS A 350 37.21 37.14 37.17
C LYS A 350 38.32 38.19 37.16
N MET A 351 38.96 38.42 36.00
CA MET A 351 40.00 39.45 35.85
C MET A 351 39.41 40.86 36.06
N GLU A 352 38.23 41.14 35.52
CA GLU A 352 37.54 42.43 35.70
C GLU A 352 37.16 42.67 37.16
N ARG A 353 36.62 41.65 37.85
CA ARG A 353 36.32 41.74 39.30
C ARG A 353 37.58 41.95 40.14
N ARG A 354 38.69 41.29 39.78
CA ARG A 354 39.98 41.47 40.46
C ARG A 354 40.52 42.89 40.24
N ALA A 355 40.40 43.44 39.03
CA ALA A 355 40.77 44.82 38.73
C ALA A 355 39.91 45.83 39.50
N ASN A 356 38.61 45.56 39.66
CA ASN A 356 37.66 46.39 40.41
C ASN A 356 37.65 46.12 41.93
N LYS A 357 38.66 45.43 42.48
CA LYS A 357 38.78 45.09 43.92
C LYS A 357 37.51 44.44 44.52
N GLY A 358 36.78 43.64 43.73
CA GLY A 358 35.59 42.91 44.17
C GLY A 358 34.28 43.70 44.16
N LYS A 359 34.25 44.94 43.65
CA LYS A 359 33.00 45.71 43.48
C LYS A 359 32.45 45.51 42.06
N LEU A 360 31.20 45.04 41.94
CA LEU A 360 30.49 44.89 40.67
C LEU A 360 30.06 46.28 40.16
N LYS A 361 30.30 46.59 38.88
CA LYS A 361 29.63 47.71 38.21
C LYS A 361 28.21 47.25 37.84
N SER A 362 27.22 47.62 38.64
CA SER A 362 25.81 47.45 38.23
C SER A 362 25.44 48.56 37.24
N SER A 363 24.93 48.19 36.06
CA SER A 363 24.28 49.16 35.16
C SER A 363 22.81 49.42 35.55
N LEU A 364 22.34 48.78 36.61
CA LEU A 364 21.06 49.02 37.27
C LEU A 364 21.38 49.55 38.66
N GLY A 365 21.34 50.87 38.80
CA GLY A 365 21.67 51.59 40.03
C GLY A 365 20.72 51.24 41.18
N VAL A 366 21.01 50.15 41.89
CA VAL A 366 20.46 49.85 43.21
C VAL A 366 21.62 49.39 44.09
N ASP A 367 22.08 50.28 44.96
CA ASP A 367 22.95 49.96 46.08
C ASP A 367 22.13 49.13 47.09
N GLY A 368 22.46 47.84 47.24
CA GLY A 368 21.80 47.02 48.26
C GLY A 368 21.73 45.50 48.03
N TYR A 369 22.58 44.91 47.18
CA TYR A 369 22.58 43.45 47.03
C TYR A 369 23.43 42.79 48.13
N ASN A 370 22.77 42.25 49.15
CA ASN A 370 23.39 41.39 50.17
C ASN A 370 23.61 39.99 49.56
N PRO A 371 24.86 39.51 49.41
CA PRO A 371 25.15 38.21 48.80
C PRO A 371 24.65 37.00 49.63
N SER A 372 24.09 37.22 50.81
CA SER A 372 23.57 36.17 51.72
C SER A 372 22.15 35.68 51.38
N ALA A 373 21.47 36.29 50.40
CA ALA A 373 20.09 35.93 50.04
C ALA A 373 19.98 34.84 48.95
N ILE A 374 21.10 34.40 48.38
CA ILE A 374 21.10 33.29 47.41
C ILE A 374 21.37 32.01 48.18
N GLN A 375 20.30 31.35 48.62
CA GLN A 375 20.38 29.95 49.02
C GLN A 375 20.71 29.12 47.78
N TYR A 376 21.98 28.76 47.63
CA TYR A 376 22.33 27.59 46.83
C TYR A 376 21.75 26.38 47.55
N ASN A 377 20.75 25.72 46.95
CA ASN A 377 20.44 24.34 47.31
C ASN A 377 21.68 23.51 46.95
N GLN A 378 22.58 23.37 47.93
CA GLN A 378 23.65 22.39 47.89
C GLN A 378 22.99 21.02 47.89
N SER A 379 22.90 20.41 46.71
CA SER A 379 22.75 18.96 46.60
C SER A 379 24.10 18.37 47.02
N THR A 380 24.29 18.18 48.32
CA THR A 380 25.40 17.40 48.86
C THR A 380 25.06 15.92 48.68
N ASP A 381 25.63 15.32 47.65
CA ASP A 381 25.92 13.89 47.66
C ASP A 381 27.01 13.64 48.72
N GLY A 382 26.64 12.96 49.80
CA GLY A 382 27.55 12.59 50.88
C GLY A 382 26.82 11.78 51.94
N GLY A 383 27.03 10.46 51.93
CA GLY A 383 26.37 9.49 52.79
C GLY A 383 26.65 9.63 54.29
N GLY A 384 25.82 8.94 55.06
CA GLY A 384 25.94 8.77 56.50
C GLY A 384 24.63 8.26 57.09
N ASP A 385 24.67 7.03 57.57
CA ASP A 385 23.59 6.26 58.19
C ASP A 385 22.85 6.99 59.34
N SER A 386 21.54 6.87 59.35
CA SER A 386 20.74 6.92 60.58
C SER A 386 19.46 6.12 60.39
N GLU A 387 19.36 5.01 61.12
CA GLU A 387 18.22 4.13 61.21
C GLU A 387 17.00 4.86 61.80
N GLU A 388 15.87 4.78 61.10
CA GLU A 388 14.54 5.10 61.59
C GLU A 388 13.54 3.99 61.20
N PRO A 389 12.44 3.84 61.95
CA PRO A 389 11.84 2.54 62.23
C PRO A 389 11.08 1.93 61.06
N VAL A 390 11.06 0.59 61.05
CA VAL A 390 10.46 -0.28 60.05
C VAL A 390 8.93 -0.10 60.00
N ALA A 391 8.48 0.92 59.26
CA ALA A 391 7.11 0.99 58.77
C ALA A 391 7.00 0.09 57.53
N GLN A 392 6.07 -0.86 57.59
CA GLN A 392 5.79 -1.83 56.53
C GLN A 392 5.56 -1.10 55.20
N LYS A 393 6.48 -1.32 54.26
CA LYS A 393 6.47 -0.81 52.89
C LYS A 393 5.25 -1.40 52.16
N GLN A 394 4.20 -0.60 51.97
CA GLN A 394 3.19 -0.89 50.96
C GLN A 394 3.87 -0.84 49.58
N LYS A 395 3.65 -1.89 48.77
CA LYS A 395 4.24 -2.06 47.43
C LYS A 395 3.90 -0.84 46.55
N LYS A 396 4.93 -0.20 45.97
CA LYS A 396 4.79 0.91 45.02
C LYS A 396 4.11 0.40 43.74
N SER A 397 2.95 0.95 43.40
CA SER A 397 2.32 0.76 42.10
C SER A 397 3.17 1.39 40.99
N HIS A 398 3.32 0.69 39.87
CA HIS A 398 4.11 1.11 38.73
C HIS A 398 3.53 2.41 38.09
N PRO A 399 4.38 3.40 37.71
CA PRO A 399 3.94 4.70 37.15
C PRO A 399 3.23 4.63 35.78
N GLU A 400 3.18 3.46 35.14
CA GLU A 400 2.59 3.24 33.81
C GLU A 400 1.08 2.94 33.83
N VAL A 401 0.53 2.48 34.96
CA VAL A 401 -0.89 2.10 35.10
C VAL A 401 -1.84 3.28 34.87
N SER A 402 -1.40 4.50 35.23
CA SER A 402 -2.18 5.74 35.04
C SER A 402 -2.48 6.07 33.57
N LYS A 403 -1.73 5.50 32.63
CA LYS A 403 -1.83 5.81 31.18
C LYS A 403 -2.67 4.79 30.40
N ILE A 404 -3.24 3.78 31.06
CA ILE A 404 -4.05 2.73 30.43
C ILE A 404 -5.20 3.32 29.61
N ASP A 405 -5.91 4.31 30.15
CA ASP A 405 -7.05 4.94 29.47
C ASP A 405 -6.61 5.71 28.22
N ASP A 406 -5.44 6.35 28.27
CA ASP A 406 -4.88 7.06 27.12
C ASP A 406 -4.46 6.11 26.00
N TYR A 407 -3.91 4.94 26.35
CA TYR A 407 -3.57 3.91 25.37
C TYR A 407 -4.81 3.31 24.71
N ILE A 408 -5.87 3.05 25.49
CA ILE A 408 -7.15 2.57 24.95
C ILE A 408 -7.76 3.61 24.00
N LYS A 409 -7.78 4.89 24.40
CA LYS A 409 -8.25 5.99 23.54
C LYS A 409 -7.44 6.11 22.24
N LYS A 410 -6.11 5.94 22.31
CA LYS A 410 -5.24 5.94 21.12
C LYS A 410 -5.59 4.80 20.19
N VAL A 411 -5.77 3.57 20.68
CA VAL A 411 -6.18 2.43 19.84
C VAL A 411 -7.58 2.66 19.26
N ALA A 412 -8.51 3.21 20.04
CA ALA A 412 -9.87 3.53 19.59
C ALA A 412 -9.93 4.69 18.56
N SER A 413 -8.88 5.51 18.45
CA SER A 413 -8.81 6.59 17.46
C SER A 413 -8.62 6.09 16.02
N TYR A 414 -8.15 4.85 15.83
CA TYR A 414 -7.95 4.22 14.51
C TYR A 414 -9.28 3.75 13.92
N ARG A 415 -10.06 4.69 13.36
CA ARG A 415 -11.40 4.45 12.80
C ARG A 415 -11.39 4.02 11.33
N ALA A 416 -10.34 4.35 10.57
CA ALA A 416 -10.24 3.96 9.16
C ALA A 416 -10.21 2.43 9.02
N GLY A 417 -11.06 1.86 8.16
CA GLY A 417 -11.09 0.43 7.84
C GLY A 417 -11.59 -0.52 8.95
N GLY A 418 -12.06 0.02 10.09
CA GLY A 418 -12.48 -0.78 11.24
C GLY A 418 -11.33 -1.49 11.97
N ASP A 419 -10.09 -1.10 11.71
CA ASP A 419 -8.93 -1.83 12.20
C ASP A 419 -8.64 -1.60 13.69
N GLY A 420 -8.96 -0.41 14.22
CA GLY A 420 -8.94 -0.16 15.67
C GLY A 420 -9.89 -1.07 16.44
N GLY A 421 -11.09 -1.33 15.90
CA GLY A 421 -12.05 -2.26 16.47
C GLY A 421 -11.54 -3.71 16.47
N LYS A 422 -10.90 -4.16 15.38
CA LYS A 422 -10.24 -5.48 15.31
C LYS A 422 -9.10 -5.59 16.33
N CYS A 423 -8.31 -4.54 16.52
CA CYS A 423 -7.25 -4.49 17.52
C CYS A 423 -7.82 -4.56 18.95
N LEU A 424 -8.86 -3.77 19.26
CA LEU A 424 -9.54 -3.78 20.56
C LEU A 424 -10.15 -5.15 20.86
N LYS A 425 -10.73 -5.84 19.88
CA LYS A 425 -11.26 -7.21 20.02
C LYS A 425 -10.17 -8.20 20.43
N ILE A 426 -8.98 -8.10 19.83
CA ILE A 426 -7.84 -9.00 20.14
C ILE A 426 -7.23 -8.66 21.50
N LEU A 427 -7.07 -7.37 21.83
CA LEU A 427 -6.61 -6.94 23.14
C LEU A 427 -7.57 -7.39 24.25
N LYS A 428 -8.89 -7.28 24.01
CA LYS A 428 -9.92 -7.84 24.90
C LYS A 428 -9.74 -9.34 25.10
N ALA A 429 -9.43 -10.10 24.04
CA ALA A 429 -9.21 -11.55 24.17
C ALA A 429 -7.96 -11.87 25.00
N TYR A 430 -6.83 -11.18 24.76
CA TYR A 430 -5.61 -11.40 25.53
C TYR A 430 -5.77 -11.04 27.01
N VAL A 431 -6.32 -9.86 27.31
CA VAL A 431 -6.52 -9.40 28.69
C VAL A 431 -7.65 -10.17 29.38
N GLY A 432 -8.73 -10.49 28.65
CA GLY A 432 -9.87 -11.25 29.16
C GLY A 432 -9.50 -12.67 29.57
N ASN A 433 -8.73 -13.38 28.74
CA ASN A 433 -8.30 -14.75 29.06
C ASN A 433 -7.45 -14.80 30.35
N VAL A 434 -6.61 -13.79 30.60
CA VAL A 434 -5.81 -13.67 31.83
C VAL A 434 -6.65 -13.25 33.03
N ALA A 435 -7.60 -12.33 32.83
CA ALA A 435 -8.49 -11.87 33.89
C ALA A 435 -9.43 -12.97 34.40
N ASP A 436 -9.90 -13.82 33.47
CA ASP A 436 -10.87 -14.88 33.75
C ASP A 436 -10.17 -16.16 34.27
N ASN A 437 -8.96 -16.45 33.78
CA ASN A 437 -8.19 -17.64 34.16
C ASN A 437 -6.75 -17.26 34.56
N PRO A 438 -6.55 -16.64 35.74
CA PRO A 438 -5.23 -16.13 36.17
C PRO A 438 -4.22 -17.25 36.51
N GLU A 439 -4.68 -18.46 36.78
CA GLU A 439 -3.82 -19.60 37.13
C GLU A 439 -3.23 -20.31 35.90
N GLU A 440 -3.80 -20.11 34.71
CA GLU A 440 -3.37 -20.83 33.50
C GLU A 440 -2.17 -20.14 32.81
N ASP A 441 -1.00 -20.77 32.84
CA ASP A 441 0.25 -20.21 32.30
C ASP A 441 0.24 -19.97 30.79
N LYS A 442 -0.62 -20.68 30.03
CA LYS A 442 -0.75 -20.49 28.59
C LYS A 442 -1.27 -19.08 28.23
N PHE A 443 -2.05 -18.45 29.11
CA PHE A 443 -2.60 -17.11 28.86
C PHE A 443 -1.67 -15.99 29.33
N LYS A 444 -0.72 -16.30 30.21
CA LYS A 444 0.33 -15.38 30.66
C LYS A 444 1.39 -15.12 29.59
N LYS A 445 1.39 -15.86 28.47
CA LYS A 445 2.37 -15.72 27.38
C LYS A 445 1.69 -15.34 26.07
N ILE A 446 2.21 -14.33 25.39
CA ILE A 446 1.74 -13.85 24.09
C ILE A 446 2.90 -13.91 23.10
N ASN A 447 2.72 -14.67 22.01
CA ASN A 447 3.67 -14.74 20.93
C ASN A 447 3.49 -13.56 19.96
N MET A 448 4.46 -12.65 19.90
CA MET A 448 4.43 -11.49 19.01
C MET A 448 4.63 -11.87 17.53
N ASP A 449 5.13 -13.07 17.25
CA ASP A 449 5.35 -13.54 15.89
C ASP A 449 4.08 -14.06 15.19
N ASN A 450 3.02 -14.28 15.96
CA ASN A 450 1.74 -14.71 15.41
C ASN A 450 1.22 -13.69 14.39
N LYS A 451 0.71 -14.17 13.25
CA LYS A 451 0.10 -13.37 12.19
C LYS A 451 -0.93 -12.38 12.74
N ALA A 452 -1.80 -12.82 13.67
CA ALA A 452 -2.80 -11.96 14.29
C ALA A 452 -2.16 -10.78 15.05
N PHE A 453 -1.11 -11.03 15.83
CA PHE A 453 -0.40 -9.98 16.56
C PHE A 453 0.35 -9.03 15.60
N LYS A 454 1.12 -9.56 14.63
CA LYS A 454 1.89 -8.76 13.66
C LYS A 454 1.03 -7.82 12.83
N THR A 455 -0.15 -8.27 12.42
CA THR A 455 -1.03 -7.53 11.51
C THR A 455 -2.02 -6.63 12.25
N LYS A 456 -2.56 -7.08 13.38
CA LYS A 456 -3.70 -6.42 14.02
C LYS A 456 -3.39 -5.76 15.36
N VAL A 457 -2.21 -5.99 15.95
CA VAL A 457 -1.85 -5.42 17.27
C VAL A 457 -0.56 -4.60 17.18
N LYS A 458 0.50 -5.15 16.55
CA LYS A 458 1.80 -4.51 16.40
C LYS A 458 1.79 -3.15 15.68
N PRO A 459 0.98 -2.92 14.62
CA PRO A 459 0.97 -1.64 13.91
C PRO A 459 0.32 -0.49 14.70
N PHE A 460 -0.50 -0.79 15.71
CA PHE A 460 -1.29 0.21 16.43
C PHE A 460 -0.51 0.80 17.59
N ILE A 461 -0.19 2.10 17.48
CA ILE A 461 0.50 2.85 18.51
C ILE A 461 -0.41 2.92 19.75
N GLY A 462 0.07 2.37 20.86
CA GLY A 462 -0.68 2.25 22.12
C GLY A 462 -1.01 0.80 22.51
N ALA A 463 -1.16 -0.13 21.56
CA ALA A 463 -1.53 -1.51 21.86
C ALA A 463 -0.42 -2.26 22.62
N LYS A 464 0.83 -2.15 22.18
CA LYS A 464 1.98 -2.72 22.90
C LYS A 464 2.20 -2.04 24.26
N SER A 465 2.10 -0.71 24.31
CA SER A 465 2.26 0.07 25.55
C SER A 465 1.20 -0.26 26.59
N LEU A 466 -0.03 -0.56 26.16
CA LEU A 466 -1.10 -1.05 27.02
C LEU A 466 -0.73 -2.39 27.66
N LEU A 467 -0.27 -3.37 26.87
CA LEU A 467 0.17 -4.67 27.40
C LEU A 467 1.32 -4.51 28.40
N LEU A 468 2.29 -3.64 28.12
CA LEU A 468 3.38 -3.33 29.05
C LEU A 468 2.88 -2.71 30.36
N ALA A 469 1.95 -1.76 30.29
CA ALA A 469 1.38 -1.09 31.45
C ALA A 469 0.56 -2.02 32.36
N ILE A 470 -0.02 -3.08 31.79
CA ILE A 470 -0.76 -4.13 32.52
C ILE A 470 0.21 -5.10 33.24
N GLY A 471 1.47 -5.17 32.81
CA GLY A 471 2.49 -6.03 33.42
C GLY A 471 3.06 -7.11 32.50
N PHE A 472 2.74 -7.11 31.20
CA PHE A 472 3.47 -7.94 30.25
C PHE A 472 4.86 -7.35 30.00
N ALA A 473 5.87 -8.19 29.90
CA ALA A 473 7.23 -7.79 29.55
C ALA A 473 7.82 -8.78 28.54
N PRO A 474 8.83 -8.38 27.75
CA PRO A 474 9.58 -9.34 26.92
C PRO A 474 10.10 -10.49 27.80
N ALA A 475 9.88 -11.74 27.37
CA ALA A 475 10.33 -12.90 28.12
C ALA A 475 11.85 -12.92 28.25
N GLU A 476 12.38 -13.34 29.39
CA GLU A 476 13.82 -13.51 29.60
C GLU A 476 14.35 -14.62 28.67
N GLY A 477 15.05 -14.22 27.61
CA GLY A 477 15.65 -15.13 26.62
C GLY A 477 15.08 -14.98 25.21
N ASP A 478 13.82 -14.57 25.05
CA ASP A 478 13.14 -14.49 23.75
C ASP A 478 12.45 -13.12 23.53
N PRO A 479 13.01 -12.23 22.68
CA PRO A 479 12.43 -10.90 22.42
C PRO A 479 11.12 -10.94 21.63
N THR A 480 10.73 -12.11 21.12
CA THR A 480 9.52 -12.34 20.32
C THR A 480 8.33 -12.77 21.16
N GLN A 481 8.51 -13.00 22.45
CA GLN A 481 7.44 -13.37 23.38
C GLN A 481 7.25 -12.30 24.46
N LEU A 482 6.00 -12.03 24.80
CA LEU A 482 5.62 -11.24 25.97
C LEU A 482 5.09 -12.18 27.05
N ALA A 483 5.65 -12.12 28.25
CA ALA A 483 5.21 -12.85 29.41
C ALA A 483 4.69 -11.89 30.49
N LEU A 484 3.59 -12.25 31.15
CA LEU A 484 3.09 -11.52 32.31
C LEU A 484 4.07 -11.73 33.47
N LYS A 485 4.51 -10.64 34.11
CA LYS A 485 5.36 -10.72 35.28
C LYS A 485 4.61 -11.31 36.47
N GLU A 486 5.33 -11.98 37.37
CA GLU A 486 4.77 -12.58 38.59
C GLU A 486 4.21 -11.53 39.57
N ASP A 487 4.65 -10.28 39.47
CA ASP A 487 4.20 -9.16 40.30
C ASP A 487 3.02 -8.37 39.70
N ALA A 488 2.44 -8.85 38.60
CA ALA A 488 1.32 -8.17 37.93
C ALA A 488 0.06 -8.13 38.82
N ASP A 489 -0.57 -6.96 38.89
CA ASP A 489 -1.80 -6.75 39.67
C ASP A 489 -3.03 -7.23 38.90
N ILE A 490 -3.61 -8.33 39.36
CA ILE A 490 -4.79 -8.97 38.76
C ILE A 490 -5.99 -8.01 38.75
N GLN A 491 -6.12 -7.12 39.74
CA GLN A 491 -7.23 -6.16 39.78
C GLN A 491 -7.12 -5.14 38.65
N VAL A 492 -5.90 -4.67 38.35
CA VAL A 492 -5.65 -3.78 37.21
C VAL A 492 -5.98 -4.46 35.88
N ILE A 493 -5.69 -5.75 35.75
CA ILE A 493 -6.04 -6.55 34.55
C ILE A 493 -7.57 -6.62 34.39
N LYS A 494 -8.30 -6.91 35.47
CA LYS A 494 -9.78 -6.97 35.48
C LYS A 494 -10.41 -5.61 35.14
N ASP A 495 -9.93 -4.53 35.73
CA ASP A 495 -10.41 -3.18 35.45
C ASP A 495 -10.13 -2.79 33.98
N THR A 496 -8.97 -3.19 33.46
CA THR A 496 -8.60 -2.95 32.06
C THR A 496 -9.46 -3.75 31.09
N LYS A 497 -9.86 -4.99 31.45
CA LYS A 497 -10.84 -5.77 30.67
C LYS A 497 -12.14 -4.99 30.52
N THR A 498 -12.72 -4.51 31.63
CA THR A 498 -13.97 -3.73 31.62
C THR A 498 -13.84 -2.47 30.76
N LYS A 499 -12.71 -1.76 30.84
CA LYS A 499 -12.43 -0.57 30.01
C LYS A 499 -12.30 -0.90 28.52
N LEU A 500 -11.64 -2.00 28.18
CA LEU A 500 -11.54 -2.48 26.80
C LEU A 500 -12.90 -2.90 26.25
N GLU A 501 -13.75 -3.51 27.08
CA GLU A 501 -15.13 -3.85 26.71
C GLU A 501 -15.97 -2.62 26.43
N ALA A 502 -15.92 -1.62 27.31
CA ALA A 502 -16.60 -0.35 27.11
C ALA A 502 -16.10 0.37 25.84
N ALA A 503 -14.79 0.39 25.61
CA ALA A 503 -14.20 1.00 24.42
C ALA A 503 -14.55 0.25 23.13
N PHE A 504 -14.67 -1.08 23.17
CA PHE A 504 -15.10 -1.88 22.02
C PHE A 504 -16.58 -1.67 21.71
N VAL A 505 -17.44 -1.59 22.72
CA VAL A 505 -18.87 -1.28 22.55
C VAL A 505 -19.06 0.13 22.02
N ALA A 506 -18.30 1.12 22.50
CA ALA A 506 -18.29 2.48 21.94
C ALA A 506 -17.58 2.58 20.57
N PHE A 507 -16.96 1.49 20.09
CA PHE A 507 -16.32 1.46 18.79
C PHE A 507 -17.28 1.02 17.68
N GLY A 508 -18.09 -0.01 17.95
CA GLY A 508 -19.19 -0.45 17.08
C GLY A 508 -20.35 0.53 17.09
#